data_AF-A9H7I2-F1
#
_entry.id   AF-A9H7I2-F1
#
_cell.length_a   1.000
_cell.length_b   1.000
_cell.length_c   1.000
_cell.angle_alpha   90.00
_cell.angle_beta   90.00
_cell.angle_gamma   90.00
#
_symmetry.space_group_name_H-M   'P 1'
#
loop_
_entity.id
_entity.type
_entity.pdbx_description
1 polymer ?
#
loop_
_entity_poly.entity_id
_entity_poly.type
_entity_poly.pdbx_seq_one_letter_code
_entity_poly.pdbx_strand_id
1 'polypeptide(L)'
;MFEPDSYALRPFFLSELARDGVAQQIQDGDIGDLLSFLILAMTKREATKFGRDVEAVTTTESRAEFITQVMEEIARDLAENQSSAIPSETVAWLAEMSAEDIVPISLSGILRNRSGVLAFLKDDDRRGYKNFVHEQVYNYFLSRVTIRSVARGEVPKFIRRNILGTDFLEAFADAFRLINNEQADQFVQRALENLKILGEQDRARQNLGSLVMSACCVYTPSGVPVLQDLSIDEVFLAETVAHMQLEGVVINQLTAVGADMRALNFDEHCAIVSLISDEGTIPNRSFPPPTVVSLPTRTTYDPVEILDWLRHKYNTSRIQSGNSLNDLLSNFGLFDLLARVARYKPFWIKDSDEKGARRILDDENWPILKNFMTKYDLLVERTDIQASGRPAPFYHIKNRAALMNLDDVRRGMPDFFHDLLKASFEIEHARD
;
A
#
# COMPACT_ATOMS: atom_id res chain seq x y z
N MET A 1 4.07 5.98 11.64
CA MET A 1 3.47 7.23 11.11
C MET A 1 3.49 8.42 12.07
N PHE A 2 3.25 8.27 13.38
CA PHE A 2 3.50 9.33 14.38
C PHE A 2 4.81 9.11 15.13
N GLU A 3 5.86 8.75 14.37
CA GLU A 3 7.21 8.63 14.91
C GLU A 3 7.90 10.00 14.97
N PRO A 4 8.94 10.14 15.81
CA PRO A 4 9.82 11.30 15.77
C PRO A 4 10.24 11.59 14.32
N ASP A 5 10.22 12.86 13.92
CA ASP A 5 10.52 13.35 12.56
C ASP A 5 9.51 13.03 11.44
N SER A 6 8.36 12.43 11.75
CA SER A 6 7.30 12.20 10.76
C SER A 6 6.82 13.50 10.09
N TYR A 7 6.66 13.43 8.76
CA TYR A 7 6.11 14.54 7.97
C TYR A 7 4.71 14.98 8.43
N ALA A 8 3.89 14.03 8.90
CA ALA A 8 2.53 14.30 9.39
C ALA A 8 2.51 15.18 10.65
N LEU A 9 3.64 15.29 11.38
CA LEU A 9 3.75 16.10 12.59
C LEU A 9 4.12 17.58 12.33
N ARG A 10 4.26 18.01 11.06
CA ARG A 10 4.59 19.42 10.79
C ARG A 10 3.39 20.35 11.06
N PRO A 11 3.62 21.61 11.49
CA PRO A 11 2.55 22.53 11.89
C PRO A 11 1.45 22.74 10.86
N PHE A 12 1.79 22.77 9.57
CA PHE A 12 0.78 22.86 8.51
C PHE A 12 -0.14 21.64 8.49
N PHE A 13 0.40 20.43 8.54
CA PHE A 13 -0.39 19.20 8.51
C PHE A 13 -1.18 18.99 9.79
N LEU A 14 -0.60 19.34 10.94
CA LEU A 14 -1.35 19.39 12.19
C LEU A 14 -2.48 20.41 12.13
N SER A 15 -2.28 21.57 11.49
CA SER A 15 -3.34 22.56 11.31
C SER A 15 -4.42 22.10 10.34
N GLU A 16 -4.07 21.39 9.26
CA GLU A 16 -5.04 20.78 8.34
C GLU A 16 -5.80 19.64 9.03
N LEU A 17 -5.13 18.78 9.79
CA LEU A 17 -5.75 17.72 10.58
C LEU A 17 -6.65 18.28 11.70
N ALA A 18 -6.30 19.44 12.24
CA ALA A 18 -7.07 20.14 13.26
C ALA A 18 -8.19 21.03 12.69
N ARG A 19 -8.36 21.13 11.36
CA ARG A 19 -9.50 21.84 10.79
C ARG A 19 -10.80 21.10 11.09
N ASP A 20 -11.81 21.88 11.46
CA ASP A 20 -13.17 21.38 11.65
C ASP A 20 -13.62 20.63 10.39
N GLY A 21 -14.05 19.38 10.58
CA GLY A 21 -14.51 18.53 9.50
C GLY A 21 -13.47 17.58 8.93
N VAL A 22 -12.16 17.70 9.19
CA VAL A 22 -11.19 16.68 8.72
C VAL A 22 -11.26 15.40 9.55
N ALA A 23 -11.36 15.54 10.88
CA ALA A 23 -11.70 14.41 11.73
C ALA A 23 -13.04 13.79 11.33
N GLN A 24 -14.00 14.61 10.91
CA GLN A 24 -15.29 14.16 10.40
C GLN A 24 -15.14 13.47 9.04
N GLN A 25 -14.33 13.97 8.10
CA GLN A 25 -14.06 13.37 6.78
C GLN A 25 -13.30 12.04 6.89
N ILE A 26 -12.36 11.93 7.85
CA ILE A 26 -11.76 10.65 8.20
C ILE A 26 -12.86 9.74 8.75
N GLN A 27 -13.65 10.22 9.73
CA GLN A 27 -14.81 9.50 10.28
C GLN A 27 -15.96 9.24 9.30
N ASP A 28 -16.00 9.89 8.14
CA ASP A 28 -17.03 9.74 7.11
C ASP A 28 -16.50 8.90 5.93
N GLY A 29 -15.18 8.75 5.83
CA GLY A 29 -14.53 7.85 4.88
C GLY A 29 -14.09 8.42 3.57
N ASP A 30 -14.05 9.74 3.51
CA ASP A 30 -13.51 10.48 2.38
C ASP A 30 -11.96 10.35 2.31
N ILE A 31 -11.32 9.90 3.39
CA ILE A 31 -9.87 9.83 3.56
C ILE A 31 -9.43 8.40 3.93
N GLY A 32 -8.86 7.67 2.98
CA GLY A 32 -8.38 6.29 3.16
C GLY A 32 -6.93 6.19 3.70
N ASP A 33 -6.02 7.04 3.20
CA ASP A 33 -4.61 7.14 3.63
C ASP A 33 -4.27 8.58 3.99
N LEU A 34 -3.64 8.77 5.15
CA LEU A 34 -3.32 10.08 5.69
C LEU A 34 -2.22 10.78 4.87
N LEU A 35 -1.17 10.09 4.43
CA LEU A 35 -0.09 10.72 3.64
C LEU A 35 -0.65 11.29 2.33
N SER A 36 -1.42 10.46 1.64
CA SER A 36 -2.06 10.83 0.38
C SER A 36 -3.07 11.96 0.56
N PHE A 37 -3.85 11.95 1.64
CA PHE A 37 -4.72 13.08 1.96
C PHE A 37 -3.94 14.37 2.17
N LEU A 38 -2.85 14.34 2.93
CA LEU A 38 -2.03 15.51 3.18
C LEU A 38 -1.40 16.04 1.88
N ILE A 39 -0.94 15.16 0.99
CA ILE A 39 -0.41 15.53 -0.32
C ILE A 39 -1.50 16.11 -1.22
N LEU A 40 -2.70 15.53 -1.26
CA LEU A 40 -3.83 16.04 -2.03
C LEU A 40 -4.30 17.41 -1.52
N ALA A 41 -4.42 17.59 -0.20
CA ALA A 41 -4.78 18.85 0.43
C ALA A 41 -3.75 19.95 0.13
N MET A 42 -2.46 19.59 0.22
CA MET A 42 -1.37 20.49 -0.12
C MET A 42 -1.34 20.84 -1.60
N THR A 43 -1.59 19.87 -2.48
CA THR A 43 -1.69 20.09 -3.94
C THR A 43 -2.84 21.04 -4.26
N LYS A 44 -4.03 20.84 -3.67
CA LYS A 44 -5.18 21.75 -3.82
C LYS A 44 -4.85 23.16 -3.34
N ARG A 45 -4.15 23.29 -2.20
CA ARG A 45 -3.70 24.59 -1.68
C ARG A 45 -2.67 25.26 -2.59
N GLU A 46 -1.75 24.50 -3.18
CA GLU A 46 -0.75 25.05 -4.10
C GLU A 46 -1.39 25.44 -5.44
N ALA A 47 -2.43 24.74 -5.89
CA ALA A 47 -3.15 25.02 -7.12
C ALA A 47 -3.84 26.40 -7.14
N THR A 48 -4.12 27.00 -5.98
CA THR A 48 -4.74 28.34 -5.89
C THR A 48 -3.72 29.50 -5.90
N LYS A 49 -2.42 29.22 -6.10
CA LYS A 49 -1.33 30.21 -5.96
C LYS A 49 -0.66 30.61 -7.28
N PHE A 50 -1.28 30.32 -8.42
CA PHE A 50 -0.71 30.59 -9.75
C PHE A 50 -0.99 32.00 -10.28
N GLY A 51 -1.81 32.79 -9.60
CA GLY A 51 -2.11 34.18 -9.96
C GLY A 51 -3.15 34.32 -11.09
N ARG A 52 -3.83 35.46 -11.13
CA ARG A 52 -5.07 35.70 -11.89
C ARG A 52 -4.99 35.34 -13.37
N ASP A 53 -3.86 35.61 -14.02
CA ASP A 53 -3.70 35.37 -15.46
C ASP A 53 -3.74 33.87 -15.81
N VAL A 54 -3.16 33.02 -14.96
CA VAL A 54 -3.21 31.57 -15.12
C VAL A 54 -4.59 31.03 -14.72
N GLU A 55 -5.19 31.55 -13.65
CA GLU A 55 -6.54 31.09 -13.23
C GLU A 55 -7.64 31.48 -14.22
N ALA A 56 -7.41 32.52 -15.05
CA ALA A 56 -8.35 32.93 -16.09
C ALA A 56 -8.46 31.91 -17.24
N VAL A 57 -7.43 31.07 -17.44
CA VAL A 57 -7.35 30.12 -18.56
C VAL A 57 -7.24 28.66 -18.14
N THR A 58 -7.10 28.38 -16.83
CA THR A 58 -6.98 27.03 -16.28
C THR A 58 -7.97 26.77 -15.16
N THR A 59 -8.35 25.51 -15.00
CA THR A 59 -9.13 25.08 -13.82
C THR A 59 -8.21 24.79 -12.64
N THR A 60 -8.77 24.73 -11.43
CA THR A 60 -8.01 24.30 -10.23
C THR A 60 -7.53 22.86 -10.38
N GLU A 61 -8.31 21.99 -11.02
CA GLU A 61 -7.98 20.60 -11.30
C GLU A 61 -6.79 20.51 -12.26
N SER A 62 -6.79 21.30 -13.33
CA SER A 62 -5.69 21.33 -14.32
C SER A 62 -4.38 21.78 -13.66
N ARG A 63 -4.45 22.76 -12.74
CA ARG A 63 -3.30 23.23 -11.97
C ARG A 63 -2.82 22.22 -10.93
N ALA A 64 -3.73 21.47 -10.32
CA ALA A 64 -3.37 20.39 -9.41
C ALA A 64 -2.68 19.23 -10.16
N GLU A 65 -3.16 18.90 -11.35
CA GLU A 65 -2.52 17.91 -12.24
C GLU A 65 -1.14 18.39 -12.68
N PHE A 66 -0.99 19.66 -13.06
CA PHE A 66 0.32 20.26 -13.34
C PHE A 66 1.31 20.08 -12.18
N ILE A 67 0.92 20.47 -10.96
CA ILE A 67 1.78 20.33 -9.77
C ILE A 67 2.20 18.86 -9.61
N THR A 68 1.23 17.95 -9.75
CA THR A 68 1.47 16.51 -9.59
C THR A 68 2.46 16.01 -10.64
N GLN A 69 2.28 16.35 -11.90
CA GLN A 69 3.18 15.98 -13.00
C GLN A 69 4.60 16.53 -12.79
N VAL A 70 4.73 17.80 -12.40
CA VAL A 70 6.04 18.39 -12.12
C VAL A 70 6.74 17.68 -10.95
N MET A 71 6.01 17.35 -9.88
CA MET A 71 6.60 16.62 -8.75
C MET A 71 6.96 15.17 -9.13
N GLU A 72 6.14 14.50 -9.94
CA GLU A 72 6.42 13.17 -10.51
C GLU A 72 7.70 13.19 -11.36
N GLU A 73 7.88 14.17 -12.24
CA GLU A 73 9.08 14.31 -13.09
C GLU A 73 10.33 14.70 -12.29
N ILE A 74 10.22 15.56 -11.28
CA ILE A 74 11.34 15.86 -10.38
C ILE A 74 11.76 14.60 -9.60
N ALA A 75 10.79 13.84 -9.08
CA ALA A 75 11.08 12.60 -8.36
C ALA A 75 11.76 11.57 -9.29
N ARG A 76 11.28 11.47 -10.54
CA ARG A 76 11.88 10.65 -11.58
C ARG A 76 13.33 11.06 -11.87
N ASP A 77 13.59 12.33 -12.14
CA ASP A 77 14.95 12.83 -12.45
C ASP A 77 15.93 12.56 -11.31
N LEU A 78 15.53 12.85 -10.06
CA LEU A 78 16.33 12.55 -8.86
C LEU A 78 16.66 11.05 -8.76
N ALA A 79 15.66 10.18 -9.00
CA ALA A 79 15.85 8.73 -8.96
C ALA A 79 16.78 8.22 -10.07
N GLU A 80 16.61 8.72 -11.28
CA GLU A 80 17.39 8.32 -12.46
C GLU A 80 18.85 8.80 -12.40
N ASN A 81 19.10 9.89 -11.68
CA ASN A 81 20.42 10.46 -11.44
C ASN A 81 21.02 10.03 -10.09
N GLN A 82 20.30 9.26 -9.27
CA GLN A 82 20.71 8.85 -7.92
C GLN A 82 21.16 10.05 -7.06
N SER A 83 20.42 11.16 -7.17
CA SER A 83 20.71 12.40 -6.46
C SER A 83 19.62 12.69 -5.43
N SER A 84 20.01 13.29 -4.30
CA SER A 84 19.08 13.81 -3.30
C SER A 84 18.63 15.24 -3.59
N ALA A 85 19.27 15.94 -4.53
CA ALA A 85 18.98 17.32 -4.87
C ALA A 85 19.07 17.59 -6.38
N ILE A 86 18.27 18.54 -6.85
CA ILE A 86 18.11 18.91 -8.26
C ILE A 86 18.40 20.41 -8.45
N PRO A 87 19.12 20.83 -9.52
CA PRO A 87 19.30 22.24 -9.82
C PRO A 87 17.97 22.96 -10.04
N SER A 88 17.82 24.19 -9.53
CA SER A 88 16.60 24.99 -9.71
C SER A 88 16.30 25.25 -11.19
N GLU A 89 17.33 25.32 -12.02
CA GLU A 89 17.19 25.45 -13.48
C GLU A 89 16.54 24.21 -14.10
N THR A 90 16.89 23.01 -13.64
CA THR A 90 16.28 21.75 -14.08
C THR A 90 14.82 21.67 -13.62
N VAL A 91 14.51 22.10 -12.39
CA VAL A 91 13.11 22.20 -11.90
C VAL A 91 12.28 23.13 -12.79
N ALA A 92 12.85 24.26 -13.17
CA ALA A 92 12.22 25.20 -14.09
C ALA A 92 11.98 24.58 -15.47
N TRP A 93 12.94 23.82 -16.00
CA TRP A 93 12.83 23.15 -17.29
C TRP A 93 11.77 22.04 -17.29
N LEU A 94 11.75 21.19 -16.26
CA LEU A 94 10.71 20.16 -16.10
C LEU A 94 9.32 20.78 -16.01
N ALA A 95 9.19 21.90 -15.30
CA ALA A 95 7.94 22.64 -15.21
C ALA A 95 7.49 23.24 -16.55
N GLU A 96 8.42 23.65 -17.41
CA GLU A 96 8.11 24.13 -18.75
C GLU A 96 7.58 22.99 -19.64
N MET A 97 8.20 21.81 -19.56
CA MET A 97 7.72 20.62 -20.27
C MET A 97 6.33 20.16 -19.81
N SER A 98 6.07 20.15 -18.50
CA SER A 98 4.74 19.79 -17.98
C SER A 98 3.68 20.86 -18.23
N ALA A 99 4.06 22.08 -18.62
CA ALA A 99 3.12 23.18 -18.87
C ALA A 99 2.60 23.24 -20.31
N GLU A 100 3.26 22.57 -21.27
CA GLU A 100 3.02 22.70 -22.71
C GLU A 100 1.56 22.40 -23.10
N ASP A 101 0.94 21.44 -22.42
CA ASP A 101 -0.45 21.02 -22.68
C ASP A 101 -1.50 21.75 -21.80
N ILE A 102 -1.06 22.62 -20.89
CA ILE A 102 -1.92 23.19 -19.84
C ILE A 102 -2.16 24.69 -20.06
N VAL A 103 -1.14 25.42 -20.46
CA VAL A 103 -1.22 26.88 -20.66
C VAL A 103 -0.59 27.30 -21.98
N PRO A 104 -1.05 28.41 -22.59
CA PRO A 104 -0.34 29.04 -23.69
C PRO A 104 1.11 29.35 -23.34
N ILE A 105 2.00 29.30 -24.33
CA ILE A 105 3.44 29.58 -24.17
C ILE A 105 3.71 30.92 -23.46
N SER A 106 2.87 31.93 -23.69
CA SER A 106 2.96 33.24 -23.04
C SER A 106 2.82 33.21 -21.51
N LEU A 107 2.18 32.18 -20.95
CA LEU A 107 1.94 32.01 -19.52
C LEU A 107 2.81 30.91 -18.89
N SER A 108 3.54 30.12 -19.70
CA SER A 108 4.46 29.08 -19.24
C SER A 108 5.50 29.59 -18.23
N GLY A 109 5.99 30.83 -18.43
CA GLY A 109 6.95 31.48 -17.53
C GLY A 109 6.42 31.67 -16.10
N ILE A 110 5.11 31.84 -15.93
CA ILE A 110 4.48 31.96 -14.60
C ILE A 110 4.52 30.60 -13.89
N LEU A 111 4.15 29.52 -14.59
CA LEU A 111 4.18 28.16 -14.04
C LEU A 111 5.61 27.74 -13.69
N ARG A 112 6.57 28.06 -14.55
CA ARG A 112 8.00 27.86 -14.32
C ARG A 112 8.50 28.58 -13.07
N ASN A 113 8.15 29.84 -12.88
CA ASN A 113 8.56 30.58 -11.68
C ASN A 113 7.89 30.02 -10.42
N ARG A 114 6.65 29.53 -10.54
CA ARG A 114 5.92 28.95 -9.42
C ARG A 114 6.45 27.58 -9.00
N SER A 115 6.93 26.76 -9.93
CA SER A 115 7.43 25.41 -9.63
C SER A 115 8.59 25.42 -8.62
N GLY A 116 9.48 26.41 -8.70
CA GLY A 116 10.63 26.57 -7.79
C GLY A 116 10.27 26.94 -6.34
N VAL A 117 9.02 27.30 -6.07
CA VAL A 117 8.51 27.69 -4.73
C VAL A 117 7.33 26.83 -4.28
N LEU A 118 7.14 25.67 -4.90
CA LEU A 118 6.16 24.68 -4.45
C LEU A 118 6.55 24.17 -3.07
N ALA A 119 5.57 24.06 -2.19
CA ALA A 119 5.80 23.73 -0.79
C ALA A 119 6.33 22.30 -0.56
N PHE A 120 6.37 21.45 -1.60
CA PHE A 120 6.96 20.11 -1.58
C PHE A 120 8.49 20.12 -1.68
N LEU A 121 9.08 21.27 -2.04
CA LEU A 121 10.52 21.45 -2.17
C LEU A 121 11.05 22.41 -1.11
N LYS A 122 12.28 22.17 -0.65
CA LYS A 122 13.07 23.12 0.15
C LYS A 122 14.41 23.39 -0.54
N ASP A 123 15.07 24.47 -0.14
CA ASP A 123 16.45 24.73 -0.57
C ASP A 123 17.38 23.67 0.03
N ASP A 124 18.27 23.14 -0.80
CA ASP A 124 19.39 22.30 -0.36
C ASP A 124 20.50 23.19 0.23
N ASP A 125 21.42 22.60 0.98
CA ASP A 125 22.60 23.31 1.48
C ASP A 125 23.47 23.85 0.33
N ARG A 126 23.41 23.18 -0.83
CA ARG A 126 24.03 23.66 -2.07
C ARG A 126 23.20 24.79 -2.68
N ARG A 127 23.82 25.97 -2.79
CA ARG A 127 23.20 27.15 -3.40
C ARG A 127 22.65 26.83 -4.80
N GLY A 128 21.37 27.12 -5.01
CA GLY A 128 20.69 26.93 -6.29
C GLY A 128 20.13 25.52 -6.50
N TYR A 129 20.26 24.61 -5.53
CA TYR A 129 19.66 23.28 -5.56
C TYR A 129 18.41 23.22 -4.68
N LYS A 130 17.50 22.33 -5.06
CA LYS A 130 16.27 22.00 -4.34
C LYS A 130 16.27 20.53 -4.01
N ASN A 131 15.66 20.15 -2.89
CA ASN A 131 15.35 18.76 -2.58
C ASN A 131 13.91 18.66 -2.05
N PHE A 132 13.36 17.45 -2.03
CA PHE A 132 12.06 17.23 -1.41
C PHE A 132 12.11 17.57 0.08
N VAL A 133 11.03 18.17 0.58
CA VAL A 133 10.92 18.56 1.99
C VAL A 133 11.04 17.37 2.95
N HIS A 134 10.70 16.17 2.48
CA HIS A 134 10.73 14.92 3.21
C HIS A 134 10.76 13.72 2.25
N GLU A 135 11.40 12.63 2.65
CA GLU A 135 11.56 11.40 1.85
C GLU A 135 10.23 10.72 1.51
N GLN A 136 9.29 10.64 2.45
CA GLN A 136 7.94 10.13 2.18
C GLN A 136 7.21 10.87 1.04
N VAL A 137 7.42 12.18 0.90
CA VAL A 137 6.83 12.96 -0.21
C VAL A 137 7.49 12.58 -1.52
N TYR A 138 8.82 12.44 -1.52
CA TYR A 138 9.57 11.95 -2.67
C TYR A 138 9.10 10.55 -3.10
N ASN A 139 9.04 9.60 -2.17
CA ASN A 139 8.62 8.22 -2.45
C ASN A 139 7.16 8.15 -2.94
N TYR A 140 6.27 9.01 -2.45
CA TYR A 140 4.90 9.10 -2.97
C TYR A 140 4.87 9.50 -4.46
N PHE A 141 5.54 10.59 -4.84
CA PHE A 141 5.56 11.02 -6.24
C PHE A 141 6.34 10.06 -7.13
N LEU A 142 7.44 9.48 -6.63
CA LEU A 142 8.18 8.44 -7.33
C LEU A 142 7.31 7.19 -7.57
N SER A 143 6.48 6.83 -6.60
CA SER A 143 5.56 5.70 -6.74
C SER A 143 4.51 5.96 -7.80
N ARG A 144 3.90 7.15 -7.82
CA ARG A 144 2.92 7.52 -8.84
C ARG A 144 3.49 7.50 -10.26
N VAL A 145 4.67 8.09 -10.46
CA VAL A 145 5.32 8.08 -11.78
C VAL A 145 5.75 6.66 -12.17
N THR A 146 6.16 5.82 -11.21
CA THR A 146 6.46 4.39 -11.45
C THR A 146 5.23 3.66 -12.00
N ILE A 147 4.09 3.79 -11.31
CA ILE A 147 2.83 3.15 -11.71
C ILE A 147 2.44 3.62 -13.13
N ARG A 148 2.46 4.93 -13.35
CA ARG A 148 2.07 5.53 -14.63
C ARG A 148 2.98 5.10 -15.78
N SER A 149 4.30 5.09 -15.56
CA SER A 149 5.28 4.73 -16.59
C SER A 149 5.14 3.26 -16.96
N VAL A 150 5.10 2.36 -15.98
CA VAL A 150 4.99 0.91 -16.22
C VAL A 150 3.64 0.56 -16.83
N ALA A 151 2.54 1.15 -16.38
CA ALA A 151 1.22 0.95 -17.01
C ALA A 151 1.17 1.38 -18.48
N ARG A 152 2.00 2.37 -18.88
CA ARG A 152 2.19 2.79 -20.28
C ARG A 152 3.19 1.93 -21.05
N GLY A 153 3.77 0.92 -20.42
CA GLY A 153 4.78 0.03 -21.02
C GLY A 153 6.20 0.60 -20.98
N GLU A 154 6.43 1.73 -20.31
CA GLU A 154 7.76 2.29 -20.10
C GLU A 154 8.42 1.65 -18.87
N VAL A 155 9.70 1.30 -18.98
CA VAL A 155 10.52 0.87 -17.83
C VAL A 155 11.58 1.94 -17.55
N PRO A 156 11.30 2.88 -16.62
CA PRO A 156 12.21 3.97 -16.26
C PRO A 156 13.61 3.52 -15.89
N LYS A 157 14.60 4.38 -16.13
CA LYS A 157 16.01 4.07 -15.92
C LYS A 157 16.33 3.71 -14.47
N PHE A 158 15.66 4.34 -13.49
CA PHE A 158 15.87 4.02 -12.06
C PHE A 158 15.41 2.59 -11.72
N ILE A 159 14.34 2.08 -12.35
CA ILE A 159 13.90 0.69 -12.21
C ILE A 159 14.96 -0.27 -12.78
N ARG A 160 15.72 0.14 -13.80
CA ARG A 160 16.79 -0.70 -14.38
C ARG A 160 18.09 -0.69 -13.60
N ARG A 161 18.30 0.28 -12.70
CA ARG A 161 19.63 0.54 -12.10
C ARG A 161 19.65 0.47 -10.58
N ASN A 162 18.58 0.86 -9.91
CA ASN A 162 18.56 1.02 -8.47
C ASN A 162 18.02 -0.26 -7.80
N ILE A 163 18.32 -0.45 -6.52
CA ILE A 163 17.57 -1.39 -5.68
C ILE A 163 16.36 -0.62 -5.15
N LEU A 164 15.18 -1.23 -5.23
CA LEU A 164 13.97 -0.65 -4.66
C LEU A 164 13.91 -0.99 -3.17
N GLY A 165 14.25 -0.01 -2.33
CA GLY A 165 14.23 -0.19 -0.88
C GLY A 165 12.82 -0.32 -0.30
N THR A 166 12.73 -0.92 0.88
CA THR A 166 11.47 -1.16 1.62
C THR A 166 10.63 0.12 1.79
N ASP A 167 11.22 1.27 2.12
CA ASP A 167 10.48 2.54 2.28
C ASP A 167 9.79 3.01 0.99
N PHE A 168 10.42 2.76 -0.15
CA PHE A 168 9.81 3.04 -1.46
C PHE A 168 8.70 2.04 -1.77
N LEU A 169 8.91 0.74 -1.51
CA LEU A 169 7.91 -0.30 -1.78
C LEU A 169 6.66 -0.15 -0.90
N GLU A 170 6.81 0.31 0.35
CA GLU A 170 5.68 0.65 1.21
C GLU A 170 4.89 1.84 0.66
N ALA A 171 5.57 2.95 0.33
CA ALA A 171 4.92 4.11 -0.30
C ALA A 171 4.29 3.76 -1.65
N PHE A 172 4.88 2.82 -2.38
CA PHE A 172 4.34 2.29 -3.63
C PHE A 172 3.03 1.56 -3.42
N ALA A 173 2.95 0.67 -2.43
CA ALA A 173 1.71 -0.03 -2.10
C ALA A 173 0.59 0.95 -1.71
N ASP A 174 0.90 1.98 -0.92
CA ASP A 174 -0.08 3.00 -0.55
C ASP A 174 -0.54 3.86 -1.75
N ALA A 175 0.38 4.26 -2.63
CA ALA A 175 0.03 4.96 -3.86
C ALA A 175 -0.77 4.07 -4.82
N PHE A 176 -0.44 2.77 -4.90
CA PHE A 176 -1.13 1.80 -5.76
C PHE A 176 -2.58 1.58 -5.33
N ARG A 177 -2.88 1.68 -4.03
CA ARG A 177 -4.25 1.56 -3.53
C ARG A 177 -5.19 2.65 -4.06
N LEU A 178 -4.65 3.80 -4.44
CA LEU A 178 -5.43 4.99 -4.81
C LEU A 178 -5.71 5.11 -6.31
N ILE A 179 -5.10 4.26 -7.13
CA ILE A 179 -5.33 4.28 -8.57
C ILE A 179 -6.61 3.53 -8.91
N ASN A 180 -7.17 3.81 -10.08
CA ASN A 180 -8.34 3.08 -10.55
C ASN A 180 -7.97 1.65 -10.98
N ASN A 181 -8.95 0.74 -10.96
CA ASN A 181 -8.73 -0.67 -11.28
C ASN A 181 -8.14 -0.91 -12.67
N GLU A 182 -8.54 -0.10 -13.66
CA GLU A 182 -8.05 -0.22 -15.04
C GLU A 182 -6.55 0.04 -15.11
N GLN A 183 -6.07 1.11 -14.48
CA GLN A 183 -4.65 1.44 -14.40
C GLN A 183 -3.88 0.39 -13.60
N ALA A 184 -4.47 -0.17 -12.54
CA ALA A 184 -3.87 -1.24 -11.75
C ALA A 184 -3.71 -2.54 -12.56
N ASP A 185 -4.74 -2.96 -13.30
CA ASP A 185 -4.65 -4.12 -14.19
C ASP A 185 -3.61 -3.88 -15.30
N GLN A 186 -3.64 -2.69 -15.92
CA GLN A 186 -2.65 -2.30 -16.93
C GLN A 186 -1.23 -2.36 -16.37
N PHE A 187 -1.00 -1.84 -15.17
CA PHE A 187 0.30 -1.92 -14.51
C PHE A 187 0.77 -3.36 -14.35
N VAL A 188 -0.05 -4.23 -13.75
CA VAL A 188 0.31 -5.63 -13.48
C VAL A 188 0.57 -6.36 -14.80
N GLN A 189 -0.31 -6.19 -15.79
CA GLN A 189 -0.15 -6.80 -17.10
C GLN A 189 1.15 -6.34 -17.78
N ARG A 190 1.41 -5.03 -17.85
CA ARG A 190 2.62 -4.49 -18.49
C ARG A 190 3.89 -4.88 -17.74
N ALA A 191 3.86 -4.95 -16.42
CA ALA A 191 4.99 -5.43 -15.64
C ALA A 191 5.31 -6.88 -16.00
N LEU A 192 4.30 -7.77 -15.98
CA LEU A 192 4.46 -9.18 -16.36
C LEU A 192 4.88 -9.38 -17.82
N GLU A 193 4.39 -8.57 -18.75
CA GLU A 193 4.84 -8.56 -20.14
C GLU A 193 6.32 -8.18 -20.26
N ASN A 194 6.74 -7.12 -19.54
CA ASN A 194 8.14 -6.71 -19.52
C ASN A 194 9.06 -7.77 -18.90
N LEU A 195 8.62 -8.49 -17.86
CA LEU A 195 9.39 -9.60 -17.28
C LEU A 195 9.79 -10.66 -18.31
N LYS A 196 8.94 -10.91 -19.32
CA LYS A 196 9.17 -11.89 -20.38
C LYS A 196 10.10 -11.39 -21.49
N ILE A 197 10.16 -10.07 -21.69
CA ILE A 197 10.93 -9.45 -22.78
C ILE A 197 12.34 -9.08 -22.31
N LEU A 198 12.48 -8.67 -21.05
CA LEU A 198 13.76 -8.28 -20.46
C LEU A 198 14.68 -9.49 -20.27
N GLY A 199 15.97 -9.30 -20.55
CA GLY A 199 16.97 -10.34 -20.36
C GLY A 199 17.12 -10.75 -18.89
N GLU A 200 17.58 -11.96 -18.62
CA GLU A 200 17.73 -12.50 -17.25
C GLU A 200 18.65 -11.66 -16.36
N GLN A 201 19.65 -11.00 -16.96
CA GLN A 201 20.59 -10.13 -16.23
C GLN A 201 20.08 -8.69 -16.08
N ASP A 202 18.92 -8.34 -16.63
CA ASP A 202 18.37 -7.00 -16.47
C ASP A 202 17.74 -6.85 -15.08
N ARG A 203 18.33 -5.99 -14.26
CA ARG A 203 17.84 -5.66 -12.91
C ARG A 203 16.39 -5.16 -12.92
N ALA A 204 15.94 -4.56 -14.02
CA ALA A 204 14.54 -4.18 -14.16
C ALA A 204 13.59 -5.37 -13.99
N ARG A 205 14.01 -6.57 -14.39
CA ARG A 205 13.21 -7.79 -14.22
C ARG A 205 12.99 -8.10 -12.73
N GLN A 206 14.03 -7.95 -11.92
CA GLN A 206 13.98 -8.16 -10.46
C GLN A 206 13.08 -7.13 -9.78
N ASN A 207 13.26 -5.86 -10.13
CA ASN A 207 12.49 -4.75 -9.58
C ASN A 207 11.01 -4.78 -9.99
N LEU A 208 10.69 -5.15 -11.23
CA LEU A 208 9.31 -5.36 -11.65
C LEU A 208 8.65 -6.51 -10.90
N GLY A 209 9.38 -7.59 -10.61
CA GLY A 209 8.91 -8.66 -9.73
C GLY A 209 8.54 -8.15 -8.34
N SER A 210 9.43 -7.37 -7.71
CA SER A 210 9.18 -6.73 -6.42
C SER A 210 7.92 -5.84 -6.44
N LEU A 211 7.80 -4.98 -7.45
CA LEU A 211 6.64 -4.10 -7.61
C LEU A 211 5.33 -4.86 -7.81
N VAL A 212 5.33 -5.96 -8.57
CA VAL A 212 4.14 -6.81 -8.76
C VAL A 212 3.74 -7.47 -7.44
N MET A 213 4.70 -7.96 -6.65
CA MET A 213 4.44 -8.52 -5.32
C MET A 213 3.85 -7.48 -4.37
N SER A 214 4.44 -6.27 -4.31
CA SER A 214 3.93 -5.17 -3.48
C SER A 214 2.58 -4.64 -3.96
N ALA A 215 2.29 -4.65 -5.27
CA ALA A 215 0.95 -4.32 -5.76
C ALA A 215 -0.11 -5.33 -5.29
N CYS A 216 0.23 -6.63 -5.28
CA CYS A 216 -0.68 -7.70 -4.90
C CYS A 216 -1.01 -7.74 -3.39
N CYS A 217 -0.32 -6.97 -2.56
CA CYS A 217 -0.68 -6.86 -1.15
C CYS A 217 -1.92 -5.98 -0.93
N VAL A 218 -2.11 -4.95 -1.77
CA VAL A 218 -3.24 -4.00 -1.68
C VAL A 218 -4.30 -4.20 -2.76
N TYR A 219 -4.01 -4.97 -3.80
CA TYR A 219 -4.87 -5.14 -4.96
C TYR A 219 -5.00 -6.61 -5.37
N THR A 220 -6.18 -6.99 -5.86
CA THR A 220 -6.42 -8.33 -6.43
C THR A 220 -6.49 -8.23 -7.95
N PRO A 221 -5.46 -8.68 -8.70
CA PRO A 221 -5.48 -8.67 -10.15
C PRO A 221 -6.56 -9.58 -10.73
N SER A 222 -7.00 -9.29 -11.95
CA SER A 222 -8.05 -10.08 -12.63
C SER A 222 -7.64 -11.52 -12.96
N GLY A 223 -6.34 -11.83 -12.92
CA GLY A 223 -5.79 -13.17 -13.09
C GLY A 223 -4.73 -13.45 -12.02
N VAL A 224 -4.23 -14.68 -11.97
CA VAL A 224 -3.17 -15.07 -11.03
C VAL A 224 -1.81 -14.68 -11.62
N PRO A 225 -1.07 -13.72 -11.05
CA PRO A 225 0.27 -13.40 -11.51
C PRO A 225 1.20 -14.60 -11.27
N VAL A 226 2.07 -14.86 -12.25
CA VAL A 226 3.10 -15.89 -12.17
C VAL A 226 4.45 -15.21 -12.33
N LEU A 227 5.32 -15.34 -11.33
CA LEU A 227 6.70 -14.86 -11.36
C LEU A 227 7.63 -16.07 -11.49
N GLN A 228 8.46 -16.08 -12.53
CA GLN A 228 9.32 -17.22 -12.89
C GLN A 228 10.78 -16.78 -13.02
N ASP A 229 11.67 -17.58 -12.45
CA ASP A 229 13.14 -17.46 -12.57
C ASP A 229 13.65 -16.05 -12.25
N LEU A 230 13.31 -15.56 -11.05
CA LEU A 230 13.68 -14.22 -10.58
C LEU A 230 14.57 -14.30 -9.34
N SER A 231 15.56 -13.41 -9.25
CA SER A 231 16.27 -13.11 -8.00
C SER A 231 15.94 -11.67 -7.61
N ILE A 232 15.13 -11.49 -6.57
CA ILE A 232 14.60 -10.20 -6.13
C ILE A 232 15.35 -9.74 -4.89
N ASP A 233 15.85 -8.50 -4.90
CA ASP A 233 16.61 -7.95 -3.78
C ASP A 233 15.75 -7.67 -2.55
N GLU A 234 14.68 -6.88 -2.70
CA GLU A 234 13.77 -6.54 -1.62
C GLU A 234 12.32 -6.70 -2.05
N VAL A 235 11.48 -7.19 -1.15
CA VAL A 235 10.03 -7.30 -1.32
C VAL A 235 9.35 -6.78 -0.06
N PHE A 236 8.32 -5.95 -0.24
CA PHE A 236 7.43 -5.53 0.82
C PHE A 236 6.04 -6.14 0.62
N LEU A 237 5.55 -6.85 1.63
CA LEU A 237 4.20 -7.38 1.73
C LEU A 237 3.55 -6.90 3.03
N ALA A 238 2.27 -6.56 2.94
CA ALA A 238 1.44 -6.18 4.07
C ALA A 238 0.01 -6.72 3.89
N GLU A 239 -0.81 -6.62 4.93
CA GLU A 239 -2.23 -7.00 4.88
C GLU A 239 -2.44 -8.45 4.43
N THR A 240 -3.47 -8.75 3.64
CA THR A 240 -3.65 -10.05 3.01
C THR A 240 -3.15 -9.96 1.58
N VAL A 241 -2.27 -10.87 1.16
CA VAL A 241 -1.71 -10.87 -0.19
C VAL A 241 -2.66 -11.59 -1.14
N ALA A 242 -2.82 -11.10 -2.37
CA ALA A 242 -3.59 -11.77 -3.41
C ALA A 242 -2.91 -13.06 -3.90
N HIS A 243 -3.68 -13.94 -4.54
CA HIS A 243 -3.16 -15.19 -5.09
C HIS A 243 -2.07 -14.94 -6.13
N MET A 244 -0.91 -15.59 -5.95
CA MET A 244 0.23 -15.50 -6.84
C MET A 244 1.01 -16.82 -6.86
N GLN A 245 1.61 -17.14 -8.00
CA GLN A 245 2.50 -18.29 -8.18
C GLN A 245 3.94 -17.81 -8.34
N LEU A 246 4.85 -18.44 -7.59
CA LEU A 246 6.28 -18.15 -7.59
C LEU A 246 7.02 -19.43 -7.98
N GLU A 247 7.78 -19.40 -9.07
CA GLU A 247 8.52 -20.54 -9.61
C GLU A 247 10.00 -20.17 -9.78
N GLY A 248 10.91 -20.85 -9.08
CA GLY A 248 12.34 -20.52 -9.14
C GLY A 248 12.66 -19.09 -8.68
N VAL A 249 11.86 -18.53 -7.76
CA VAL A 249 12.04 -17.16 -7.27
C VAL A 249 12.86 -17.15 -5.99
N VAL A 250 13.97 -16.42 -6.01
CA VAL A 250 14.83 -16.16 -4.84
C VAL A 250 14.56 -14.74 -4.34
N ILE A 251 14.19 -14.58 -3.07
CA ILE A 251 13.98 -13.27 -2.44
C ILE A 251 15.08 -13.05 -1.40
N ASN A 252 15.91 -12.02 -1.60
CA ASN A 252 17.03 -11.73 -0.70
C ASN A 252 16.51 -11.13 0.63
N GLN A 253 15.57 -10.20 0.60
CA GLN A 253 14.90 -9.69 1.79
C GLN A 253 13.40 -9.57 1.58
N LEU A 254 12.64 -10.25 2.44
CA LEU A 254 11.19 -10.17 2.49
C LEU A 254 10.74 -9.47 3.77
N THR A 255 10.16 -8.27 3.63
CA THR A 255 9.49 -7.55 4.72
C THR A 255 8.01 -7.90 4.69
N ALA A 256 7.55 -8.66 5.70
CA ALA A 256 6.20 -9.24 5.76
C ALA A 256 5.50 -8.98 7.12
N VAL A 257 5.82 -7.84 7.76
CA VAL A 257 5.25 -7.44 9.06
C VAL A 257 3.72 -7.32 8.94
N GLY A 258 3.00 -8.12 9.72
CA GLY A 258 1.53 -8.16 9.69
C GLY A 258 0.92 -8.73 8.41
N ALA A 259 1.72 -9.36 7.54
CA ALA A 259 1.27 -9.87 6.24
C ALA A 259 0.74 -11.31 6.34
N ASP A 260 -0.41 -11.55 5.71
CA ASP A 260 -0.97 -12.86 5.44
C ASP A 260 -0.62 -13.29 4.01
N MET A 261 0.31 -14.23 3.92
CA MET A 261 0.92 -14.73 2.70
C MET A 261 0.38 -16.11 2.32
N ARG A 262 -0.72 -16.58 2.93
CA ARG A 262 -1.28 -17.91 2.63
C ARG A 262 -1.68 -18.09 1.16
N ALA A 263 -1.94 -17.00 0.45
CA ALA A 263 -2.27 -17.02 -0.97
C ALA A 263 -1.07 -17.13 -1.92
N LEU A 264 0.17 -17.04 -1.40
CA LEU A 264 1.40 -17.21 -2.18
C LEU A 264 1.77 -18.69 -2.30
N ASN A 265 1.87 -19.19 -3.53
CA ASN A 265 2.29 -20.55 -3.81
C ASN A 265 3.74 -20.54 -4.27
N PHE A 266 4.61 -21.21 -3.51
CA PHE A 266 6.02 -21.36 -3.81
C PHE A 266 6.26 -22.74 -4.39
N ASP A 267 7.01 -22.82 -5.49
CA ASP A 267 7.57 -24.09 -5.96
C ASP A 267 8.78 -24.53 -5.12
N GLU A 268 9.31 -25.71 -5.40
CA GLU A 268 10.45 -26.29 -4.67
C GLU A 268 11.78 -25.56 -4.90
N HIS A 269 11.88 -24.73 -5.94
CA HIS A 269 13.08 -23.96 -6.28
C HIS A 269 13.07 -22.55 -5.70
N CYS A 270 11.99 -22.13 -5.05
CA CYS A 270 11.92 -20.84 -4.38
C CYS A 270 12.78 -20.81 -3.12
N ALA A 271 13.38 -19.65 -2.85
CA ALA A 271 14.17 -19.44 -1.64
C ALA A 271 13.93 -18.04 -1.06
N ILE A 272 13.98 -17.94 0.27
CA ILE A 272 13.97 -16.67 0.98
C ILE A 272 15.26 -16.61 1.78
N VAL A 273 16.05 -15.55 1.63
CA VAL A 273 17.31 -15.41 2.36
C VAL A 273 17.03 -14.78 3.72
N SER A 274 16.44 -13.59 3.74
CA SER A 274 16.08 -12.87 4.96
C SER A 274 14.58 -12.59 5.05
N LEU A 275 13.98 -12.89 6.21
CA LEU A 275 12.60 -12.57 6.52
C LEU A 275 12.53 -11.56 7.67
N ILE A 276 11.88 -10.43 7.45
CA ILE A 276 11.49 -9.49 8.50
C ILE A 276 10.00 -9.73 8.77
N SER A 277 9.67 -10.19 9.96
CA SER A 277 8.32 -10.62 10.34
C SER A 277 7.96 -10.18 11.75
N ASP A 278 6.68 -10.26 12.09
CA ASP A 278 6.18 -10.08 13.44
C ASP A 278 5.22 -11.20 13.83
N GLU A 279 4.48 -11.02 14.93
CA GLU A 279 3.48 -12.00 15.34
C GLU A 279 2.31 -12.11 14.37
N GLY A 280 2.00 -11.04 13.63
CA GLY A 280 0.91 -10.98 12.67
C GLY A 280 1.23 -11.61 11.31
N THR A 281 2.50 -11.93 11.04
CA THR A 281 2.93 -12.59 9.80
C THR A 281 2.42 -14.03 9.72
N ILE A 282 1.72 -14.37 8.63
CA ILE A 282 1.20 -15.73 8.37
C ILE A 282 1.77 -16.26 7.04
N PRO A 283 2.76 -17.16 7.07
CA PRO A 283 3.31 -17.79 5.86
C PRO A 283 2.39 -18.86 5.26
N ASN A 284 2.52 -19.12 3.95
CA ASN A 284 1.95 -20.32 3.31
C ASN A 284 2.66 -21.60 3.80
N ARG A 285 2.02 -22.77 3.72
CA ARG A 285 2.64 -24.05 4.10
C ARG A 285 3.83 -24.46 3.24
N SER A 286 3.84 -24.05 1.98
CA SER A 286 4.94 -24.21 1.03
C SER A 286 6.04 -23.15 1.19
N PHE A 287 5.90 -22.25 2.16
CA PHE A 287 6.84 -21.15 2.34
C PHE A 287 8.25 -21.69 2.61
N PRO A 288 9.25 -21.30 1.79
CA PRO A 288 10.60 -21.83 1.94
C PRO A 288 11.22 -21.35 3.25
N PRO A 289 11.94 -22.21 3.99
CA PRO A 289 12.56 -21.82 5.25
C PRO A 289 13.62 -20.75 5.01
N PRO A 290 13.52 -19.55 5.63
CA PRO A 290 14.48 -18.50 5.43
C PRO A 290 15.83 -18.81 6.09
N THR A 291 16.90 -18.16 5.64
CA THR A 291 18.22 -18.30 6.27
C THR A 291 18.35 -17.47 7.55
N VAL A 292 17.65 -16.33 7.61
CA VAL A 292 17.58 -15.46 8.79
C VAL A 292 16.16 -14.95 8.98
N VAL A 293 15.72 -14.87 10.24
CA VAL A 293 14.44 -14.25 10.63
C VAL A 293 14.70 -13.12 11.61
N SER A 294 14.27 -11.92 11.24
CA SER A 294 14.27 -10.72 12.09
C SER A 294 12.87 -10.46 12.62
N LEU A 295 12.71 -10.62 13.93
CA LEU A 295 11.51 -10.30 14.70
C LEU A 295 11.72 -8.94 15.41
N PRO A 296 10.65 -8.25 15.87
CA PRO A 296 10.78 -6.94 16.51
C PRO A 296 11.69 -6.93 17.74
N THR A 297 11.83 -8.08 18.42
CA THR A 297 12.60 -8.22 19.65
C THR A 297 13.97 -8.87 19.45
N ARG A 298 14.21 -9.54 18.32
CA ARG A 298 15.42 -10.36 18.10
C ARG A 298 15.58 -10.80 16.64
N THR A 299 16.81 -11.13 16.26
CA THR A 299 17.12 -11.80 14.99
C THR A 299 17.70 -13.17 15.28
N THR A 300 17.24 -14.21 14.57
CA THR A 300 17.78 -15.57 14.66
C THR A 300 18.31 -16.06 13.32
N TYR A 301 19.44 -16.78 13.40
CA TYR A 301 20.11 -17.46 12.28
C TYR A 301 20.13 -18.98 12.49
N ASP A 302 19.57 -19.48 13.60
CA ASP A 302 19.57 -20.90 13.92
C ASP A 302 18.49 -21.61 13.09
N PRO A 303 18.84 -22.53 12.17
CA PRO A 303 17.86 -23.22 11.34
C PRO A 303 16.82 -24.00 12.14
N VAL A 304 17.18 -24.54 13.32
CA VAL A 304 16.23 -25.28 14.17
C VAL A 304 15.19 -24.31 14.71
N GLU A 305 15.64 -23.17 15.21
CA GLU A 305 14.78 -22.14 15.77
C GLU A 305 13.87 -21.51 14.72
N ILE A 306 14.39 -21.27 13.50
CA ILE A 306 13.63 -20.77 12.36
C ILE A 306 12.55 -21.78 11.96
N LEU A 307 12.90 -23.07 11.86
CA LEU A 307 11.94 -24.12 11.55
C LEU A 307 10.88 -24.27 12.63
N ASP A 308 11.26 -24.15 13.90
CA ASP A 308 10.31 -24.21 15.01
C ASP A 308 9.39 -22.99 15.04
N TRP A 309 9.90 -21.79 14.71
CA TRP A 309 9.08 -20.60 14.51
C TRP A 309 8.11 -20.77 13.33
N LEU A 310 8.58 -21.25 12.18
CA LEU A 310 7.73 -21.52 11.03
C LEU A 310 6.68 -22.58 11.34
N ARG A 311 7.07 -23.68 12.00
CA ARG A 311 6.14 -24.71 12.46
C ARG A 311 5.14 -24.15 13.45
N HIS A 312 5.55 -23.27 14.35
CA HIS A 312 4.62 -22.57 15.24
C HIS A 312 3.60 -21.80 14.40
N LYS A 313 4.02 -21.00 13.42
CA LYS A 313 3.11 -20.29 12.50
C LYS A 313 2.23 -21.23 11.64
N TYR A 314 2.75 -22.37 11.19
CA TYR A 314 1.99 -23.38 10.43
C TYR A 314 0.98 -24.15 11.30
N ASN A 315 1.34 -24.45 12.54
CA ASN A 315 0.50 -25.16 13.51
C ASN A 315 -0.52 -24.21 14.14
N THR A 316 -0.21 -22.92 14.23
CA THR A 316 -1.19 -21.84 14.41
C THR A 316 -2.21 -21.84 13.27
N SER A 317 -1.84 -22.33 12.08
CA SER A 317 -2.74 -22.52 10.94
C SER A 317 -3.42 -23.92 10.89
N ARG A 318 -3.19 -24.79 11.88
CA ARG A 318 -3.86 -26.10 12.06
C ARG A 318 -3.57 -26.71 13.45
N ILE A 319 -4.60 -26.68 14.32
CA ILE A 319 -4.86 -27.53 15.49
C ILE A 319 -3.72 -28.50 15.88
N GLN A 320 -2.90 -28.11 16.86
CA GLN A 320 -2.36 -29.04 17.85
C GLN A 320 -2.53 -28.46 19.25
N SER A 321 -2.99 -29.31 20.16
CA SER A 321 -3.34 -29.04 21.54
C SER A 321 -2.26 -28.24 22.28
N GLY A 322 -2.57 -26.97 22.55
CA GLY A 322 -1.83 -26.07 23.43
C GLY A 322 -1.04 -25.00 22.70
N ASN A 323 -1.64 -23.81 22.49
CA ASN A 323 -1.22 -22.56 23.18
C ASN A 323 -1.69 -21.22 22.57
N SER A 324 -2.68 -21.17 21.67
CA SER A 324 -3.47 -19.93 21.52
C SER A 324 -4.90 -20.20 21.06
N LEU A 325 -5.87 -19.51 21.66
CA LEU A 325 -7.29 -19.54 21.29
C LEU A 325 -7.50 -19.04 19.85
N ASN A 326 -6.70 -18.06 19.42
CA ASN A 326 -6.71 -17.48 18.08
C ASN A 326 -6.53 -18.52 16.97
N ASP A 327 -5.66 -19.48 17.21
CA ASP A 327 -5.22 -20.49 16.25
C ASP A 327 -6.32 -21.51 15.95
N LEU A 328 -7.01 -21.96 17.01
CA LEU A 328 -8.17 -22.84 16.89
C LEU A 328 -9.29 -22.14 16.11
N LEU A 329 -9.49 -20.85 16.38
CA LEU A 329 -10.58 -20.07 15.81
C LEU A 329 -10.35 -19.75 14.34
N SER A 330 -9.11 -19.52 13.90
CA SER A 330 -8.79 -19.22 12.49
C SER A 330 -9.18 -20.31 11.48
N ASN A 331 -9.50 -21.54 11.93
CA ASN A 331 -9.99 -22.61 11.07
C ASN A 331 -11.46 -22.43 10.66
N PHE A 332 -12.21 -21.60 11.38
CA PHE A 332 -13.58 -21.26 11.02
C PHE A 332 -13.58 -20.11 10.02
N GLY A 333 -14.34 -20.26 8.91
CA GLY A 333 -14.40 -19.25 7.85
C GLY A 333 -14.74 -17.83 8.35
N LEU A 334 -15.56 -17.71 9.40
CA LEU A 334 -15.90 -16.43 10.02
C LEU A 334 -14.72 -15.73 10.71
N PHE A 335 -13.86 -16.49 11.41
CA PHE A 335 -12.70 -15.94 12.10
C PHE A 335 -11.55 -15.67 11.14
N ASP A 336 -11.39 -16.50 10.12
CA ASP A 336 -10.49 -16.21 9.01
C ASP A 336 -10.84 -14.88 8.33
N LEU A 337 -12.13 -14.69 8.02
CA LEU A 337 -12.63 -13.44 7.46
C LEU A 337 -12.44 -12.27 8.42
N LEU A 338 -12.74 -12.44 9.71
CA LEU A 338 -12.50 -11.41 10.72
C LEU A 338 -11.03 -10.97 10.78
N ALA A 339 -10.10 -11.92 10.67
CA ALA A 339 -8.67 -11.61 10.66
C ALA A 339 -8.26 -10.85 9.38
N ARG A 340 -8.82 -11.18 8.20
CA ARG A 340 -8.64 -10.40 6.96
C ARG A 340 -9.18 -8.98 7.11
N VAL A 341 -10.40 -8.85 7.64
CA VAL A 341 -11.07 -7.58 7.96
C VAL A 341 -10.21 -6.71 8.88
N ALA A 342 -9.67 -7.29 9.94
CA ALA A 342 -8.87 -6.56 10.91
C ALA A 342 -7.48 -6.13 10.39
N ARG A 343 -6.92 -6.86 9.42
CA ARG A 343 -5.66 -6.49 8.72
C ARG A 343 -5.84 -5.45 7.62
N TYR A 344 -7.05 -5.23 7.13
CA TYR A 344 -7.31 -4.23 6.10
C TYR A 344 -6.94 -2.85 6.64
N LYS A 345 -5.97 -2.17 6.02
CA LYS A 345 -5.48 -0.86 6.50
C LYS A 345 -6.43 0.31 6.26
N PRO A 346 -7.12 0.43 5.10
CA PRO A 346 -7.95 1.60 4.81
C PRO A 346 -9.04 1.80 5.86
N PHE A 347 -9.29 3.05 6.25
CA PHE A 347 -10.23 3.36 7.34
C PHE A 347 -11.69 2.98 7.02
N TRP A 348 -12.06 3.00 5.74
CA TRP A 348 -13.35 2.52 5.21
C TRP A 348 -13.17 1.46 4.14
N ILE A 349 -14.14 0.55 4.08
CA ILE A 349 -14.33 -0.40 2.99
C ILE A 349 -15.56 0.04 2.21
N LYS A 350 -15.40 0.37 0.92
CA LYS A 350 -16.53 0.69 0.05
C LYS A 350 -16.99 -0.57 -0.68
N ASP A 351 -18.27 -0.90 -0.60
CA ASP A 351 -18.87 -2.02 -1.36
C ASP A 351 -19.11 -1.65 -2.82
N SER A 352 -18.01 -1.44 -3.52
CA SER A 352 -17.97 -1.04 -4.92
C SER A 352 -16.99 -1.92 -5.68
N ASP A 353 -16.63 -1.56 -6.90
CA ASP A 353 -15.71 -2.36 -7.72
C ASP A 353 -14.26 -2.36 -7.19
N GLU A 354 -13.97 -1.84 -6.00
CA GLU A 354 -12.65 -1.80 -5.37
C GLU A 354 -12.09 -3.22 -5.12
N LYS A 355 -11.16 -3.67 -5.97
CA LYS A 355 -10.65 -5.06 -5.94
C LYS A 355 -9.84 -5.43 -4.69
N GLY A 356 -9.32 -4.44 -3.96
CA GLY A 356 -8.62 -4.68 -2.68
C GLY A 356 -9.57 -5.21 -1.60
N ALA A 357 -10.75 -4.59 -1.50
CA ALA A 357 -11.81 -4.91 -0.54
C ALA A 357 -12.62 -6.16 -0.92
N ARG A 358 -12.64 -6.55 -2.20
CA ARG A 358 -13.36 -7.74 -2.69
C ARG A 358 -12.96 -9.03 -1.98
N ARG A 359 -11.71 -9.14 -1.52
CA ARG A 359 -11.21 -10.26 -0.68
C ARG A 359 -11.94 -10.41 0.65
N ILE A 360 -12.66 -9.39 1.10
CA ILE A 360 -13.50 -9.39 2.29
C ILE A 360 -14.96 -9.47 1.88
N LEU A 361 -15.38 -8.61 0.96
CA LEU A 361 -16.80 -8.41 0.64
C LEU A 361 -17.42 -9.56 -0.17
N ASP A 362 -16.62 -10.24 -1.00
CA ASP A 362 -17.09 -11.36 -1.80
C ASP A 362 -17.01 -12.70 -1.03
N ASP A 363 -16.56 -12.67 0.23
CA ASP A 363 -16.53 -13.86 1.08
C ASP A 363 -17.95 -14.30 1.44
N GLU A 364 -18.23 -15.60 1.30
CA GLU A 364 -19.53 -16.20 1.62
C GLU A 364 -19.97 -15.96 3.08
N ASN A 365 -19.01 -15.78 4.00
CA ASN A 365 -19.29 -15.53 5.41
C ASN A 365 -19.47 -14.04 5.72
N TRP A 366 -19.23 -13.14 4.75
CA TRP A 366 -19.35 -11.69 4.95
C TRP A 366 -20.71 -11.25 5.45
N PRO A 367 -21.86 -11.69 4.90
CA PRO A 367 -23.18 -11.28 5.40
C PRO A 367 -23.38 -11.64 6.87
N ILE A 368 -22.85 -12.79 7.30
CA ILE A 368 -22.96 -13.29 8.67
C ILE A 368 -22.06 -12.48 9.59
N LEU A 369 -20.77 -12.31 9.23
CA LEU A 369 -19.81 -11.54 10.01
C LEU A 369 -20.27 -10.08 10.16
N LYS A 370 -20.75 -9.46 9.07
CA LYS A 370 -21.31 -8.11 9.05
C LYS A 370 -22.41 -7.96 10.10
N ASN A 371 -23.37 -8.88 10.15
CA ASN A 371 -24.47 -8.83 11.11
C ASN A 371 -23.97 -8.90 12.57
N PHE A 372 -23.00 -9.77 12.86
CA PHE A 372 -22.39 -9.84 14.19
C PHE A 372 -21.65 -8.55 14.54
N MET A 373 -20.77 -8.06 13.66
CA MET A 373 -20.01 -6.85 13.95
C MET A 373 -20.92 -5.63 14.13
N THR A 374 -22.03 -5.52 13.37
CA THR A 374 -23.04 -4.46 13.58
C THR A 374 -23.77 -4.63 14.92
N LYS A 375 -24.18 -5.85 15.30
CA LYS A 375 -24.85 -6.15 16.58
C LYS A 375 -24.03 -5.69 17.79
N TYR A 376 -22.71 -5.84 17.72
CA TYR A 376 -21.78 -5.53 18.80
C TYR A 376 -21.14 -4.13 18.69
N ASP A 377 -21.62 -3.26 17.80
CA ASP A 377 -21.06 -1.93 17.55
C ASP A 377 -19.56 -1.95 17.18
N LEU A 378 -19.12 -2.99 16.47
CA LEU A 378 -17.76 -3.14 15.92
C LEU A 378 -17.70 -2.73 14.44
N LEU A 379 -18.84 -2.64 13.77
CA LEU A 379 -18.99 -2.19 12.40
C LEU A 379 -19.99 -1.04 12.32
N VAL A 380 -19.63 0.03 11.62
CA VAL A 380 -20.55 1.10 11.22
C VAL A 380 -20.80 0.97 9.74
N GLU A 381 -22.05 0.75 9.36
CA GLU A 381 -22.51 0.81 7.98
C GLU A 381 -23.11 2.19 7.70
N ARG A 382 -22.63 2.82 6.63
CA ARG A 382 -23.15 4.10 6.13
C ARG A 382 -23.55 3.97 4.67
N THR A 383 -24.78 4.34 4.39
CA THR A 383 -25.36 4.37 3.03
C THR A 383 -25.63 5.80 2.55
N ASP A 384 -25.41 6.78 3.43
CA ASP A 384 -25.65 8.20 3.24
C ASP A 384 -24.44 8.96 2.66
N ILE A 385 -23.29 8.30 2.55
CA ILE A 385 -22.06 8.91 2.03
C ILE A 385 -22.13 9.03 0.51
N GLN A 386 -22.11 10.27 0.01
CA GLN A 386 -21.94 10.54 -1.41
C GLN A 386 -20.46 10.51 -1.77
N ALA A 387 -20.02 9.40 -2.38
CA ALA A 387 -18.69 9.29 -2.97
C ALA A 387 -18.76 9.24 -4.50
N SER A 388 -17.66 9.60 -5.16
CA SER A 388 -17.55 9.45 -6.61
C SER A 388 -17.81 8.00 -7.04
N GLY A 389 -18.64 7.81 -8.08
CA GLY A 389 -19.03 6.50 -8.61
C GLY A 389 -20.46 6.06 -8.23
N ARG A 390 -20.75 4.76 -8.37
CA ARG A 390 -22.06 4.21 -8.03
C ARG A 390 -22.30 4.29 -6.51
N PRO A 391 -23.53 4.64 -6.07
CA PRO A 391 -23.90 4.57 -4.66
C PRO A 391 -23.68 3.15 -4.12
N ALA A 392 -22.99 3.05 -3.01
CA ALA A 392 -22.60 1.79 -2.38
C ALA A 392 -22.49 1.99 -0.87
N PRO A 393 -22.80 0.97 -0.05
CA PRO A 393 -22.56 1.04 1.38
C PRO A 393 -21.07 1.12 1.68
N PHE A 394 -20.75 1.87 2.73
CA PHE A 394 -19.42 2.00 3.31
C PHE A 394 -19.40 1.34 4.67
N TYR A 395 -18.34 0.60 4.95
CA TYR A 395 -18.14 -0.13 6.18
C TYR A 395 -16.91 0.39 6.92
N HIS A 396 -17.10 0.78 8.18
CA HIS A 396 -16.00 1.15 9.07
C HIS A 396 -15.89 0.18 10.23
N ILE A 397 -14.70 -0.38 10.38
CA ILE A 397 -14.36 -1.32 11.45
C ILE A 397 -13.74 -0.55 12.61
N LYS A 398 -14.43 -0.55 13.75
CA LYS A 398 -13.94 0.02 15.00
C LYS A 398 -12.95 -0.92 15.68
N ASN A 399 -11.97 -0.37 16.40
CA ASN A 399 -11.06 -1.12 17.27
C ASN A 399 -10.35 -2.33 16.62
N ARG A 400 -9.84 -2.18 15.39
CA ARG A 400 -9.18 -3.26 14.62
C ARG A 400 -8.09 -4.00 15.40
N ALA A 401 -7.25 -3.28 16.12
CA ALA A 401 -6.19 -3.87 16.94
C ALA A 401 -6.74 -4.84 18.00
N ALA A 402 -7.92 -4.56 18.54
CA ALA A 402 -8.58 -5.43 19.51
C ALA A 402 -9.14 -6.69 18.83
N LEU A 403 -9.61 -6.60 17.58
CA LEU A 403 -10.07 -7.76 16.81
C LEU A 403 -8.94 -8.76 16.48
N MET A 404 -7.70 -8.29 16.48
CA MET A 404 -6.51 -9.13 16.26
C MET A 404 -5.99 -9.80 17.54
N ASN A 405 -6.43 -9.35 18.72
CA ASN A 405 -5.91 -9.83 20.00
C ASN A 405 -7.05 -10.32 20.90
N LEU A 406 -7.35 -11.62 20.79
CA LEU A 406 -8.33 -12.31 21.63
C LEU A 406 -7.98 -12.35 23.12
N ASP A 407 -6.75 -12.01 23.50
CA ASP A 407 -6.31 -12.03 24.90
C ASP A 407 -6.51 -10.67 25.59
N ASP A 408 -6.67 -9.56 24.85
CA ASP A 408 -6.89 -8.20 25.37
C ASP A 408 -8.37 -7.78 25.30
N VAL A 409 -9.21 -8.56 25.98
CA VAL A 409 -10.67 -8.46 25.85
C VAL A 409 -11.23 -7.32 26.71
N ARG A 410 -11.47 -6.16 26.09
CA ARG A 410 -12.27 -5.07 26.69
C ARG A 410 -13.75 -5.48 26.84
N ARG A 411 -14.50 -4.83 27.75
CA ARG A 411 -15.94 -5.11 28.00
C ARG A 411 -16.75 -5.12 26.68
N GLY A 412 -17.47 -6.22 26.40
CA GLY A 412 -18.32 -6.41 25.21
C GLY A 412 -17.72 -7.31 24.11
N MET A 413 -16.38 -7.42 24.04
CA MET A 413 -15.70 -8.35 23.13
C MET A 413 -15.84 -9.85 23.49
N PRO A 414 -15.98 -10.29 24.76
CA PRO A 414 -16.11 -11.72 25.05
C PRO A 414 -17.40 -12.30 24.48
N ASP A 415 -18.50 -11.54 24.58
CA ASP A 415 -19.81 -11.95 24.07
C ASP A 415 -19.82 -12.01 22.54
N PHE A 416 -19.11 -11.08 21.88
CA PHE A 416 -18.92 -11.11 20.42
C PHE A 416 -18.21 -12.39 19.97
N PHE A 417 -17.06 -12.71 20.56
CA PHE A 417 -16.32 -13.92 20.18
C PHE A 417 -17.05 -15.20 20.54
N HIS A 418 -17.79 -15.23 21.65
CA HIS A 418 -18.63 -16.36 22.01
C HIS A 418 -19.73 -16.61 20.97
N ASP A 419 -20.48 -15.57 20.59
CA ASP A 419 -21.55 -15.69 19.60
C ASP A 419 -21.00 -16.02 18.20
N LEU A 420 -19.86 -15.43 17.82
CA LEU A 420 -19.18 -15.72 16.56
C LEU A 420 -18.69 -17.17 16.51
N LEU A 421 -18.16 -17.70 17.61
CA LEU A 421 -17.75 -19.10 17.75
C LEU A 421 -18.93 -20.05 17.62
N LYS A 422 -20.05 -19.74 18.30
CA LYS A 422 -21.27 -20.54 18.18
C LYS A 422 -21.77 -20.61 16.74
N ALA A 423 -21.86 -19.46 16.07
CA ALA A 423 -22.27 -19.40 14.66
C ALA A 423 -21.30 -20.15 13.74
N SER A 424 -20.00 -20.05 14.01
CA SER A 424 -18.97 -20.77 13.28
C SER A 424 -19.17 -22.29 13.36
N PHE A 425 -19.47 -22.83 14.54
CA PHE A 425 -19.80 -24.25 14.69
C PHE A 425 -21.08 -24.63 13.92
N GLU A 426 -22.13 -23.81 13.98
CA GLU A 426 -23.40 -24.10 13.28
C GLU A 426 -23.23 -24.14 11.75
N ILE A 427 -22.37 -23.27 11.19
CA ILE A 427 -22.07 -23.23 9.76
C ILE A 427 -21.30 -24.48 9.32
N GLU A 428 -20.27 -24.88 10.06
CA GLU A 428 -19.48 -26.09 9.73
C GLU A 428 -20.35 -27.35 9.82
N HIS A 429 -21.21 -27.47 10.85
CA HIS A 429 -22.12 -28.62 10.99
C HIS A 429 -23.22 -28.67 9.91
N ALA A 430 -23.50 -27.56 9.23
CA ALA A 430 -24.48 -27.53 8.13
C ALA A 430 -23.84 -27.83 6.76
N ARG A 431 -22.49 -27.88 6.69
CA ARG A 431 -21.72 -28.19 5.48
C ARG A 431 -21.32 -29.67 5.39
N ASP A 432 -21.24 -30.34 6.54
CA ASP A 432 -21.16 -31.81 6.68
C ASP A 432 -22.54 -32.47 6.49
#